data_AF-A0A127VIM9-F1
#
_entry.id   AF-A0A127VIM9-F1
#
_cell.length_a   1.000
_cell.length_b   1.000
_cell.length_c   1.000
_cell.angle_alpha   90.00
_cell.angle_beta   90.00
_cell.angle_gamma   90.00
#
_symmetry.space_group_name_H-M   'P 1'
#
loop_
_entity.id
_entity.type
_entity.pdbx_description
1 polymer ?
#
loop_
_entity_poly.entity_id
_entity_poly.type
_entity_poly.pdbx_seq_one_letter_code
_entity_poly.pdbx_strand_id
1 'polypeptide(L)'
;MNKFAYFILLLLAVSAGCNQESGAGKNGSETAKNNGTRAQNDTSLAAKRILMIAELKKMQQAFIAKDVNQIEKYFDFPLADSTMSMFDVNEEFDQVRKGNGGIISRALFIKNFNDIYDYFQMGGFNDLFKAVNIAELKDKTRLENESHVEDEGCYSFYVVQVDGDTVSLQYGTNSDPKYREAHPDQEEVCGESAQQWTFKLEGGRLRFIKETTAG
;
A
#
# COMPACT_ATOMS: atom_id res chain seq x y z
N MET A 1 -17.29 -19.76 -41.05
CA MET A 1 -18.76 -19.60 -41.01
C MET A 1 -19.43 -20.91 -41.38
N ASN A 2 -20.56 -21.20 -40.74
CA ASN A 2 -21.42 -22.39 -40.79
C ASN A 2 -20.99 -23.60 -39.94
N LYS A 3 -21.84 -24.24 -39.13
CA LYS A 3 -23.19 -23.99 -38.57
C LYS A 3 -23.54 -25.27 -37.76
N PHE A 4 -24.50 -25.19 -36.84
CA PHE A 4 -25.19 -26.30 -36.12
C PHE A 4 -24.44 -26.91 -34.92
N ALA A 5 -24.75 -26.56 -33.66
CA ALA A 5 -26.01 -26.73 -32.92
C ALA A 5 -26.44 -28.21 -32.81
N TYR A 6 -26.07 -28.84 -31.69
CA TYR A 6 -26.72 -30.04 -31.15
C TYR A 6 -26.93 -29.83 -29.64
N PHE A 7 -28.19 -29.56 -29.27
CA PHE A 7 -29.09 -30.46 -28.52
C PHE A 7 -28.78 -30.49 -27.01
N ILE A 8 -29.50 -29.68 -26.21
CA ILE A 8 -30.76 -30.03 -25.52
C ILE A 8 -30.51 -31.08 -24.41
N LEU A 9 -30.40 -30.65 -23.15
CA LEU A 9 -31.51 -30.61 -22.17
C LEU A 9 -31.78 -31.99 -21.56
N LEU A 10 -31.34 -32.21 -20.32
CA LEU A 10 -31.99 -33.17 -19.43
C LEU A 10 -32.27 -32.48 -18.08
N LEU A 11 -33.58 -32.30 -17.87
CA LEU A 11 -34.26 -31.71 -16.73
C LEU A 11 -34.66 -32.82 -15.73
N LEU A 12 -34.81 -32.39 -14.47
CA LEU A 12 -35.75 -32.87 -13.43
C LEU A 12 -35.43 -34.23 -12.77
N ALA A 13 -35.10 -34.27 -11.47
CA ALA A 13 -35.90 -34.00 -10.27
C ALA A 13 -36.77 -35.19 -9.81
N VAL A 14 -36.45 -35.76 -8.64
CA VAL A 14 -37.33 -36.57 -7.76
C VAL A 14 -36.75 -36.43 -6.33
N SER A 15 -37.33 -35.55 -5.49
CA SER A 15 -38.25 -35.84 -4.37
C SER A 15 -37.54 -36.46 -3.15
N ALA A 16 -37.59 -35.95 -1.92
CA ALA A 16 -38.72 -35.71 -1.01
C ALA A 16 -38.42 -36.47 0.31
N GLY A 17 -38.78 -35.87 1.43
CA GLY A 17 -38.65 -36.42 2.79
C GLY A 17 -38.58 -35.26 3.79
N CYS A 18 -39.67 -34.54 4.04
CA CYS A 18 -40.79 -34.84 4.95
C CYS A 18 -40.65 -34.10 6.30
N ASN A 19 -41.70 -33.34 6.57
CA ASN A 19 -42.03 -32.57 7.76
C ASN A 19 -42.01 -33.39 9.05
N GLN A 20 -41.75 -32.70 10.17
CA GLN A 20 -42.36 -33.04 11.44
C GLN A 20 -42.96 -31.78 12.10
N GLU A 21 -44.12 -31.98 12.70
CA GLU A 21 -45.14 -31.01 13.09
C GLU A 21 -44.76 -29.99 14.17
N SER A 22 -45.56 -28.93 14.14
CA SER A 22 -45.81 -27.87 15.11
C SER A 22 -45.89 -28.28 16.58
N GLY A 23 -45.19 -27.53 17.42
CA GLY A 23 -45.49 -27.37 18.84
C GLY A 23 -45.55 -25.88 19.19
N ALA A 24 -46.75 -25.42 19.55
CA ALA A 24 -47.03 -24.04 19.93
C ALA A 24 -46.47 -23.67 21.32
N GLY A 25 -45.96 -22.45 21.43
CA GLY A 25 -46.11 -21.61 22.62
C GLY A 25 -44.97 -21.61 23.64
N LYS A 26 -44.12 -20.58 23.57
CA LYS A 26 -43.92 -19.62 24.67
C LYS A 26 -43.08 -18.43 24.20
N ASN A 27 -43.69 -17.25 24.26
CA ASN A 27 -43.06 -15.95 24.10
C ASN A 27 -42.02 -15.76 25.22
N GLY A 28 -40.75 -16.02 24.91
CA GLY A 28 -39.60 -15.51 25.63
C GLY A 28 -38.87 -14.57 24.69
N SER A 29 -39.01 -13.26 24.89
CA SER A 29 -38.21 -12.25 24.21
C SER A 29 -36.76 -12.36 24.70
N GLU A 30 -36.02 -13.33 24.16
CA GLU A 30 -34.57 -13.30 24.19
C GLU A 30 -34.09 -12.36 23.10
N THR A 31 -33.95 -11.10 23.48
CA THR A 31 -33.10 -10.16 22.74
C THR A 31 -31.67 -10.64 22.94
N ALA A 32 -31.26 -11.63 22.15
CA ALA A 32 -29.88 -12.06 22.05
C ALA A 32 -29.07 -10.88 21.52
N LYS A 33 -28.37 -10.20 22.44
CA LYS A 33 -27.40 -9.15 22.15
C LYS A 33 -26.36 -9.70 21.20
N ASN A 34 -26.48 -9.34 19.92
CA ASN A 34 -25.53 -9.59 18.85
C ASN A 34 -24.26 -8.69 19.00
N ASN A 35 -23.76 -8.52 20.23
CA ASN A 35 -22.64 -7.64 20.57
C ASN A 35 -21.28 -8.34 20.55
N GLY A 36 -21.23 -9.67 20.42
CA GLY A 36 -19.98 -10.44 20.44
C GLY A 36 -19.10 -10.23 19.21
N THR A 37 -19.70 -10.16 18.02
CA THR A 37 -18.98 -10.07 16.74
C THR A 37 -18.38 -8.68 16.49
N ARG A 38 -19.01 -7.62 17.00
CA ARG A 38 -18.54 -6.24 16.82
C ARG A 38 -17.36 -5.92 17.75
N ALA A 39 -17.46 -6.27 19.03
CA ALA A 39 -16.40 -6.02 20.00
C ALA A 39 -15.11 -6.80 19.70
N GLN A 40 -15.22 -8.04 19.18
CA GLN A 40 -14.05 -8.86 18.83
C GLN A 40 -13.34 -8.35 17.57
N ASN A 41 -14.08 -7.85 16.57
CA ASN A 41 -13.51 -7.24 15.37
C ASN A 41 -12.85 -5.88 15.67
N ASP A 42 -13.48 -5.05 16.51
CA ASP A 42 -12.92 -3.75 16.91
C ASP A 42 -11.61 -3.92 17.71
N THR A 43 -11.56 -4.91 18.60
CA THR A 43 -10.34 -5.25 19.36
C THR A 43 -9.20 -5.74 18.45
N SER A 44 -9.53 -6.54 17.43
CA SER A 44 -8.58 -7.03 16.44
C SER A 44 -8.00 -5.90 15.58
N LEU A 45 -8.85 -4.94 15.16
CA LEU A 45 -8.43 -3.81 14.34
C LEU A 45 -7.52 -2.85 15.13
N ALA A 46 -7.86 -2.54 16.38
CA ALA A 46 -7.04 -1.69 17.24
C ALA A 46 -5.64 -2.31 17.48
N ALA A 47 -5.57 -3.63 17.72
CA ALA A 47 -4.31 -4.33 17.88
C ALA A 47 -3.45 -4.28 16.60
N LYS A 48 -4.04 -4.53 15.42
CA LYS A 48 -3.35 -4.41 14.13
C LYS A 48 -2.80 -2.99 13.91
N ARG A 49 -3.59 -1.97 14.25
CA ARG A 49 -3.19 -0.57 14.13
C ARG A 49 -1.99 -0.21 15.02
N ILE A 50 -1.96 -0.71 16.25
CA ILE A 50 -0.80 -0.55 17.14
C ILE A 50 0.46 -1.18 16.52
N LEU A 51 0.34 -2.37 15.95
CA LEU A 51 1.45 -3.04 15.27
C LEU A 51 1.92 -2.28 14.03
N MET A 52 1.00 -1.77 13.20
CA MET A 52 1.36 -0.93 12.05
C MET A 52 2.13 0.31 12.48
N ILE A 53 1.66 1.03 13.50
CA ILE A 53 2.34 2.22 14.02
C ILE A 53 3.75 1.87 14.51
N ALA A 54 3.91 0.73 15.20
CA ALA A 54 5.22 0.27 15.66
C ALA A 54 6.16 -0.05 14.48
N GLU A 55 5.67 -0.74 13.46
CA GLU A 55 6.45 -1.07 12.26
C GLU A 55 6.79 0.17 11.43
N LEU A 56 5.86 1.12 11.26
CA LEU A 56 6.12 2.40 10.59
C LEU A 56 7.18 3.23 11.31
N LYS A 57 7.19 3.21 12.66
CA LYS A 57 8.25 3.88 13.43
C LYS A 57 9.62 3.22 13.22
N LYS A 58 9.68 1.89 13.14
CA LYS A 58 10.94 1.20 12.80
C LYS A 58 11.38 1.53 11.37
N MET A 59 10.44 1.58 10.44
CA MET A 59 10.69 1.95 9.04
C MET A 59 11.25 3.37 8.96
N GLN A 60 10.63 4.34 9.64
CA GLN A 60 11.14 5.70 9.76
C GLN A 60 12.60 5.73 10.21
N GLN A 61 12.96 5.01 11.28
CA GLN A 61 14.36 4.96 11.74
C GLN A 61 15.31 4.36 10.69
N ALA A 62 14.86 3.31 9.99
CA ALA A 62 15.65 2.68 8.93
C ALA A 62 15.91 3.64 7.75
N PHE A 63 14.91 4.41 7.32
CA PHE A 63 15.03 5.39 6.25
C PHE A 63 15.86 6.60 6.66
N ILE A 64 15.71 7.12 7.88
CA ILE A 64 16.55 8.20 8.43
C ILE A 64 18.03 7.79 8.42
N ALA A 65 18.31 6.54 8.82
CA ALA A 65 19.67 6.01 8.88
C ALA A 65 20.22 5.53 7.52
N LYS A 66 19.39 5.52 6.46
CA LYS A 66 19.68 4.84 5.17
C LYS A 66 20.22 3.40 5.41
N ASP A 67 19.69 2.70 6.42
CA ASP A 67 20.18 1.37 6.82
C ASP A 67 19.56 0.29 5.94
N VAL A 68 20.30 -0.11 4.91
CA VAL A 68 19.91 -1.18 3.97
C VAL A 68 19.50 -2.45 4.70
N ASN A 69 20.19 -2.84 5.78
CA ASN A 69 19.92 -4.10 6.49
C ASN A 69 18.59 -4.06 7.26
N GLN A 70 18.03 -2.87 7.50
CA GLN A 70 16.70 -2.71 8.09
C GLN A 70 15.64 -2.49 7.02
N ILE A 71 15.95 -1.72 5.97
CA ILE A 71 15.03 -1.44 4.87
C ILE A 71 14.69 -2.72 4.10
N GLU A 72 15.69 -3.55 3.82
CA GLU A 72 15.51 -4.78 3.05
C GLU A 72 14.59 -5.81 3.74
N LYS A 73 14.39 -5.70 5.06
CA LYS A 73 13.48 -6.57 5.82
C LYS A 73 12.00 -6.34 5.51
N TYR A 74 11.64 -5.24 4.86
CA TYR A 74 10.26 -5.01 4.43
C TYR A 74 9.94 -5.70 3.11
N PHE A 75 10.95 -6.19 2.40
CA PHE A 75 10.80 -6.83 1.11
C PHE A 75 10.83 -8.35 1.24
N ASP A 76 9.97 -9.02 0.48
CA ASP A 76 10.04 -10.46 0.31
C ASP A 76 10.84 -10.75 -0.96
N PHE A 77 12.05 -11.26 -0.76
CA PHE A 77 12.92 -11.62 -1.87
C PHE A 77 12.63 -13.05 -2.38
N PRO A 78 12.80 -13.28 -3.68
CA PRO A 78 13.21 -12.28 -4.66
C PRO A 78 12.07 -11.34 -5.08
N LEU A 79 12.41 -10.09 -5.41
CA LEU A 79 11.43 -9.14 -5.94
C LEU A 79 11.17 -9.44 -7.42
N ALA A 80 9.89 -9.54 -7.76
CA ALA A 80 9.42 -9.69 -9.12
C ALA A 80 9.23 -8.31 -9.76
N ASP A 81 9.41 -8.21 -11.08
CA ASP A 81 9.16 -6.97 -11.83
C ASP A 81 7.71 -6.45 -11.63
N SER A 82 6.75 -7.34 -11.29
CA SER A 82 5.36 -6.98 -11.00
C SER A 82 5.14 -6.25 -9.67
N THR A 83 6.11 -6.30 -8.74
CA THR A 83 6.02 -5.59 -7.45
C THR A 83 6.78 -4.28 -7.47
N MET A 84 7.93 -4.23 -8.15
CA MET A 84 8.70 -3.01 -8.34
C MET A 84 9.52 -3.16 -9.61
N SER A 85 9.31 -2.26 -10.56
CA SER A 85 10.00 -2.32 -11.85
C SER A 85 11.37 -1.62 -11.74
N MET A 86 12.37 -2.35 -11.24
CA MET A 86 13.75 -1.82 -11.18
C MET A 86 14.51 -2.09 -12.46
N PHE A 87 14.57 -1.10 -13.34
CA PHE A 87 15.39 -1.11 -14.55
C PHE A 87 16.18 0.20 -14.67
N ASP A 88 17.27 0.17 -15.44
CA ASP A 88 18.12 1.33 -15.74
C ASP A 88 18.78 1.95 -14.49
N VAL A 89 18.99 1.14 -13.45
CA VAL A 89 19.68 1.55 -12.21
C VAL A 89 21.17 1.80 -12.49
N ASN A 90 21.85 0.78 -13.03
CA ASN A 90 23.21 0.87 -13.56
C ASN A 90 23.46 -0.36 -14.46
N GLU A 91 24.47 -0.28 -15.33
CA GLU A 91 24.74 -1.33 -16.32
C GLU A 91 24.98 -2.72 -15.67
N GLU A 92 25.75 -2.78 -14.58
CA GLU A 92 26.08 -4.04 -13.91
C GLU A 92 24.82 -4.68 -13.28
N PHE A 93 24.02 -3.88 -12.57
CA PHE A 93 22.76 -4.29 -11.98
C PHE A 93 21.82 -4.84 -13.04
N ASP A 94 21.66 -4.12 -14.15
CA ASP A 94 20.75 -4.51 -15.22
C ASP A 94 21.21 -5.76 -15.95
N GLN A 95 22.52 -5.93 -16.16
CA GLN A 95 23.06 -7.18 -16.73
C GLN A 95 22.77 -8.38 -15.82
N VAL A 96 22.99 -8.25 -14.52
CA VAL A 96 22.71 -9.35 -13.56
C VAL A 96 21.22 -9.62 -13.44
N ARG A 97 20.38 -8.59 -13.36
CA ARG A 97 18.92 -8.73 -13.31
C ARG A 97 18.38 -9.40 -14.57
N LYS A 98 18.79 -8.94 -15.77
CA LYS A 98 18.42 -9.55 -17.06
C LYS A 98 18.89 -11.00 -17.16
N GLY A 99 20.12 -11.28 -16.73
CA GLY A 99 20.67 -12.64 -16.69
C GLY A 99 19.91 -13.60 -15.77
N ASN A 100 19.25 -13.07 -14.72
CA ASN A 100 18.45 -13.84 -13.76
C ASN A 100 16.94 -13.82 -14.07
N GLY A 101 16.54 -13.50 -15.32
CA GLY A 101 15.13 -13.53 -15.74
C GLY A 101 14.28 -12.39 -15.19
N GLY A 102 14.88 -11.21 -14.96
CA GLY A 102 14.20 -10.02 -14.41
C GLY A 102 14.13 -9.98 -12.89
N ILE A 103 14.51 -11.08 -12.22
CA ILE A 103 14.35 -11.25 -10.78
C ILE A 103 15.44 -10.51 -10.00
N ILE A 104 15.06 -9.78 -8.96
CA ILE A 104 15.99 -9.07 -8.07
C ILE A 104 16.16 -9.87 -6.77
N SER A 105 17.33 -10.47 -6.60
CA SER A 105 17.66 -11.19 -5.37
C SER A 105 18.02 -10.22 -4.22
N ARG A 106 17.94 -10.71 -2.98
CA ARG A 106 18.36 -9.98 -1.78
C ARG A 106 19.80 -9.45 -1.90
N ALA A 107 20.71 -10.29 -2.38
CA ALA A 107 22.11 -9.93 -2.54
C ALA A 107 22.29 -8.83 -3.60
N LEU A 108 21.53 -8.89 -4.71
CA LEU A 108 21.59 -7.88 -5.76
C LEU A 108 21.06 -6.53 -5.27
N PHE A 109 19.95 -6.54 -4.53
CA PHE A 109 19.37 -5.34 -3.91
C PHE A 109 20.35 -4.69 -2.91
N ILE A 110 20.89 -5.45 -1.96
CA ILE A 110 21.81 -4.92 -0.95
C ILE A 110 23.08 -4.35 -1.61
N LYS A 111 23.65 -5.08 -2.58
CA LYS A 111 24.88 -4.65 -3.27
C LYS A 111 24.71 -3.31 -3.98
N ASN A 112 23.56 -3.08 -4.60
CA ASN A 112 23.28 -1.89 -5.40
C ASN A 112 22.35 -0.90 -4.67
N PHE A 113 22.24 -1.00 -3.34
CA PHE A 113 21.21 -0.28 -2.61
C PHE A 113 21.30 1.24 -2.77
N ASN A 114 22.51 1.81 -2.80
CA ASN A 114 22.66 3.26 -2.98
C ASN A 114 22.15 3.72 -4.36
N ASP A 115 22.50 3.01 -5.42
CA ASP A 115 22.05 3.35 -6.78
C ASP A 115 20.53 3.17 -6.90
N ILE A 116 19.96 2.11 -6.32
CA ILE A 116 18.50 1.90 -6.24
C ILE A 116 17.86 3.05 -5.46
N TYR A 117 18.41 3.41 -4.30
CA TYR A 117 17.88 4.45 -3.43
C TYR A 117 17.83 5.80 -4.14
N ASP A 118 18.89 6.13 -4.87
CA ASP A 118 19.03 7.42 -5.54
C ASP A 118 18.20 7.45 -6.83
N TYR A 119 18.22 6.38 -7.65
CA TYR A 119 17.44 6.27 -8.89
C TYR A 119 15.93 6.30 -8.64
N PHE A 120 15.44 5.51 -7.66
CA PHE A 120 14.04 5.50 -7.27
C PHE A 120 13.69 6.65 -6.31
N GLN A 121 14.62 7.59 -6.08
CA GLN A 121 14.42 8.76 -5.23
C GLN A 121 13.87 8.43 -3.82
N MET A 122 14.19 7.25 -3.29
CA MET A 122 13.68 6.72 -2.02
C MET A 122 13.90 7.66 -0.81
N GLY A 123 14.75 8.68 -0.96
CA GLY A 123 14.87 9.83 -0.05
C GLY A 123 13.54 10.51 0.27
N GLY A 124 12.57 10.54 -0.66
CA GLY A 124 11.27 11.15 -0.40
C GLY A 124 10.47 10.50 0.74
N PHE A 125 10.70 9.21 1.04
CA PHE A 125 10.13 8.57 2.22
C PHE A 125 10.71 9.09 3.54
N ASN A 126 11.98 9.50 3.56
CA ASN A 126 12.56 10.16 4.72
C ASN A 126 11.87 11.49 5.00
N ASP A 127 11.63 12.28 3.95
CA ASP A 127 10.96 13.57 4.08
C ASP A 127 9.48 13.42 4.47
N LEU A 128 8.79 12.40 3.93
CA LEU A 128 7.47 11.99 4.40
C LEU A 128 7.47 11.73 5.91
N PHE A 129 8.40 10.93 6.42
CA PHE A 129 8.44 10.61 7.85
C PHE A 129 8.83 11.79 8.74
N LYS A 130 9.45 12.84 8.19
CA LYS A 130 9.67 14.11 8.91
C LYS A 130 8.42 14.99 8.91
N ALA A 131 7.63 14.94 7.83
CA ALA A 131 6.48 15.79 7.61
C ALA A 131 5.23 15.34 8.39
N VAL A 132 5.09 14.03 8.67
CA VAL A 132 3.91 13.48 9.35
C VAL A 132 4.21 12.88 10.72
N ASN A 133 3.27 13.02 11.65
CA ASN A 133 3.34 12.39 12.96
C ASN A 133 2.64 11.02 12.97
N ILE A 134 3.41 9.94 12.73
CA ILE A 134 2.90 8.54 12.68
C ILE A 134 2.07 8.13 13.91
N ALA A 135 2.29 8.76 15.08
CA ALA A 135 1.48 8.45 16.27
C ALA A 135 -0.01 8.80 16.11
N GLU A 136 -0.34 9.76 15.24
CA GLU A 136 -1.72 10.18 14.97
C GLU A 136 -2.54 9.13 14.22
N LEU A 137 -1.91 8.14 13.59
CA LEU A 137 -2.61 6.99 12.99
C LEU A 137 -3.35 6.14 14.01
N LYS A 138 -3.14 6.36 15.31
CA LYS A 138 -3.97 5.76 16.36
C LYS A 138 -5.44 6.11 16.14
N ASP A 139 -5.71 7.37 15.80
CA ASP A 139 -7.06 7.94 15.72
C ASP A 139 -7.43 8.37 14.29
N LYS A 140 -6.45 8.51 13.39
CA LYS A 140 -6.64 8.86 11.97
C LYS A 140 -6.38 7.67 11.05
N THR A 141 -7.05 7.63 9.90
CA THR A 141 -6.76 6.67 8.81
C THR A 141 -5.84 7.27 7.75
N ARG A 142 -5.72 8.59 7.70
CA ARG A 142 -4.87 9.31 6.75
C ARG A 142 -4.13 10.44 7.46
N LEU A 143 -2.84 10.52 7.24
CA LEU A 143 -1.99 11.67 7.57
C LEU A 143 -1.55 12.29 6.26
N GLU A 144 -1.57 13.61 6.21
CA GLU A 144 -1.25 14.37 5.01
C GLU A 144 -0.55 15.66 5.41
N ASN A 145 0.46 16.03 4.65
CA ASN A 145 1.18 17.28 4.80
C ASN A 145 1.59 17.79 3.42
N GLU A 146 1.40 19.08 3.19
CA GLU A 146 1.88 19.79 2.01
C GLU A 146 2.91 20.82 2.46
N SER A 147 4.04 20.88 1.76
CA SER A 147 5.14 21.80 2.02
C SER A 147 5.24 22.78 0.86
N HIS A 148 4.70 23.97 1.09
CA HIS A 148 4.76 25.10 0.17
C HIS A 148 5.91 26.02 0.55
N VAL A 149 6.71 26.42 -0.44
CA VAL A 149 7.75 27.43 -0.27
C VAL A 149 7.27 28.70 -1.00
N GLU A 150 7.38 29.84 -0.32
CA GLU A 150 7.00 31.12 -0.92
C GLU A 150 7.84 31.39 -2.18
N ASP A 151 7.18 31.91 -3.22
CA ASP A 151 7.77 32.16 -4.54
C ASP A 151 8.31 30.92 -5.29
N GLU A 152 8.04 29.70 -4.80
CA GLU A 152 8.30 28.48 -5.56
C GLU A 152 7.05 28.01 -6.29
N GLY A 153 7.26 27.58 -7.52
CA GLY A 153 6.24 27.08 -8.41
C GLY A 153 5.75 25.66 -8.14
N CYS A 154 6.44 24.97 -7.24
CA CYS A 154 6.24 23.60 -6.86
C CYS A 154 5.95 23.53 -5.36
N TYR A 155 5.10 22.59 -4.95
CA TYR A 155 5.04 22.14 -3.56
C TYR A 155 5.23 20.64 -3.50
N SER A 156 5.73 20.17 -2.36
CA SER A 156 5.84 18.74 -2.06
C SER A 156 4.66 18.29 -1.21
N PHE A 157 4.17 17.08 -1.42
CA PHE A 157 3.14 16.49 -0.58
C PHE A 157 3.56 15.12 -0.05
N TYR A 158 3.03 14.77 1.12
CA TYR A 158 3.37 13.56 1.86
C TYR A 158 2.11 12.96 2.48
N VAL A 159 1.88 11.67 2.24
CA VAL A 159 0.66 10.98 2.65
C VAL A 159 1.00 9.63 3.26
N VAL A 160 0.40 9.34 4.42
CA VAL A 160 0.34 7.99 5.00
C VAL A 160 -1.11 7.60 5.18
N GLN A 161 -1.54 6.55 4.50
CA GLN A 161 -2.92 6.08 4.53
C GLN A 161 -3.00 4.63 4.99
N VAL A 162 -3.86 4.34 5.96
CA VAL A 162 -4.16 3.01 6.48
C VAL A 162 -5.55 2.58 6.02
N ASP A 163 -5.61 1.45 5.32
CA ASP A 163 -6.86 0.79 4.92
C ASP A 163 -6.84 -0.69 5.31
N GLY A 164 -7.66 -1.05 6.30
CA GLY A 164 -7.70 -2.41 6.84
C GLY A 164 -6.35 -2.88 7.39
N ASP A 165 -5.74 -3.87 6.73
CA ASP A 165 -4.42 -4.41 7.04
C ASP A 165 -3.30 -3.87 6.13
N THR A 166 -3.59 -2.84 5.32
CA THR A 166 -2.63 -2.20 4.44
C THR A 166 -2.26 -0.78 4.89
N VAL A 167 -1.06 -0.37 4.54
CA VAL A 167 -0.60 1.02 4.65
C VAL A 167 0.07 1.44 3.35
N SER A 168 -0.33 2.61 2.84
CA SER A 168 0.30 3.26 1.69
C SER A 168 1.10 4.46 2.17
N LEU A 169 2.33 4.56 1.71
CA LEU A 169 3.21 5.71 1.88
C LEU A 169 3.35 6.38 0.52
N GLN A 170 3.07 7.66 0.43
CA GLN A 170 3.12 8.39 -0.83
C GLN A 170 3.79 9.73 -0.62
N TYR A 171 4.68 10.09 -1.54
CA TYR A 171 5.24 11.43 -1.64
C TYR A 171 5.27 11.87 -3.09
N GLY A 172 5.33 13.17 -3.33
CA GLY A 172 5.33 13.69 -4.67
C GLY A 172 5.43 15.21 -4.73
N THR A 173 5.32 15.74 -5.93
CA THR A 173 5.33 17.16 -6.24
C THR A 173 4.11 17.53 -7.07
N ASN A 174 3.61 18.74 -6.86
CA ASN A 174 2.60 19.33 -7.74
C ASN A 174 2.84 20.84 -7.86
N SER A 175 2.19 21.49 -8.81
CA SER A 175 2.32 22.93 -9.03
C SER A 175 1.58 23.72 -7.95
N ASP A 176 2.23 24.78 -7.45
CA ASP A 176 1.65 25.65 -6.42
C ASP A 176 0.55 26.56 -7.02
N PRO A 177 -0.69 26.51 -6.52
CA PRO A 177 -1.77 27.33 -7.05
C PRO A 177 -1.54 28.84 -6.92
N LYS A 178 -0.94 29.29 -5.81
CA LYS A 178 -0.68 30.73 -5.58
C LYS A 178 0.39 31.24 -6.54
N TYR A 179 1.45 30.43 -6.76
CA TYR A 179 2.47 30.79 -7.73
C TYR A 179 1.88 30.90 -9.14
N ARG A 180 1.05 29.93 -9.55
CA ARG A 180 0.40 29.92 -10.88
C ARG A 180 -0.54 31.12 -11.07
N GLU A 181 -1.28 31.51 -10.04
CA GLU A 181 -2.13 32.71 -10.10
C GLU A 181 -1.31 33.99 -10.29
N ALA A 182 -0.12 34.06 -9.68
CA ALA A 182 0.80 35.20 -9.82
C ALA A 182 1.58 35.21 -11.15
N HIS A 183 1.76 34.04 -11.79
CA HIS A 183 2.55 33.86 -13.02
C HIS A 183 1.73 33.15 -14.11
N PRO A 184 0.66 33.80 -14.64
CA PRO A 184 -0.27 33.16 -15.57
C PRO A 184 0.34 32.85 -16.95
N ASP A 185 1.53 33.36 -17.25
CA ASP A 185 2.30 33.11 -18.46
C ASP A 185 3.13 31.83 -18.42
N GLN A 186 3.20 31.14 -17.28
CA GLN A 186 3.89 29.86 -17.13
C GLN A 186 2.88 28.70 -17.19
N GLU A 187 2.80 28.01 -18.34
CA GLU A 187 1.84 26.91 -18.59
C GLU A 187 2.05 25.69 -17.68
N GLU A 188 3.31 25.31 -17.44
CA GLU A 188 3.68 24.18 -16.59
C GLU A 188 4.85 24.59 -15.70
N VAL A 189 4.56 24.73 -14.42
CA VAL A 189 5.54 25.21 -13.44
C VAL A 189 6.26 24.05 -12.77
N CYS A 190 5.53 22.95 -12.54
CA CYS A 190 6.07 21.74 -11.96
C CYS A 190 5.44 20.50 -12.61
N GLY A 191 6.28 19.54 -13.02
CA GLY A 191 5.81 18.22 -13.38
C GLY A 191 5.14 17.57 -12.17
N GLU A 192 3.86 17.25 -12.30
CA GLU A 192 3.15 16.49 -11.28
C GLU A 192 3.78 15.10 -11.19
N SER A 193 4.17 14.68 -9.99
CA SER A 193 4.69 13.34 -9.79
C SER A 193 4.27 12.82 -8.44
N ALA A 194 4.05 11.51 -8.34
CA ALA A 194 3.69 10.84 -7.12
C ALA A 194 4.30 9.44 -7.11
N GLN A 195 5.12 9.15 -6.11
CA GLN A 195 5.59 7.80 -5.83
C GLN A 195 4.84 7.25 -4.63
N GLN A 196 4.34 6.01 -4.74
CA GLN A 196 3.62 5.36 -3.67
C GLN A 196 4.08 3.92 -3.45
N TRP A 197 4.38 3.58 -2.20
CA TRP A 197 4.67 2.22 -1.75
C TRP A 197 3.55 1.71 -0.87
N THR A 198 3.03 0.53 -1.19
CA THR A 198 1.97 -0.13 -0.42
C THR A 198 2.53 -1.33 0.33
N PHE A 199 2.19 -1.42 1.62
CA PHE A 199 2.58 -2.51 2.50
C PHE A 199 1.36 -3.19 3.11
N LYS A 200 1.50 -4.46 3.45
CA LYS A 200 0.51 -5.22 4.22
C LYS A 200 1.07 -5.67 5.56
N LEU A 201 0.28 -5.60 6.62
CA LEU A 201 0.62 -6.18 7.91
C LEU A 201 0.37 -7.70 7.88
N GLU A 202 1.44 -8.48 7.82
CA GLU A 202 1.37 -9.94 7.82
C GLU A 202 2.42 -10.55 8.74
N GLY A 203 2.00 -11.49 9.60
CA GLY A 203 2.88 -12.11 10.59
C GLY A 203 3.47 -11.12 11.60
N GLY A 204 2.79 -10.00 11.86
CA GLY A 204 3.22 -8.97 12.80
C GLY A 204 4.24 -7.97 12.25
N ARG A 205 4.53 -8.00 10.94
CA ARG A 205 5.43 -7.05 10.26
C ARG A 205 4.79 -6.46 9.00
N LEU A 206 5.25 -5.29 8.59
CA LEU A 206 4.90 -4.74 7.28
C LEU A 206 5.67 -5.48 6.18
N ARG A 207 4.98 -5.82 5.09
CA ARG A 207 5.54 -6.45 3.90
C ARG A 207 5.17 -5.63 2.67
N PHE A 208 6.18 -5.28 1.88
CA PHE A 208 6.02 -4.55 0.64
C PHE A 208 5.17 -5.37 -0.33
N ILE A 209 4.15 -4.74 -0.91
CA ILE A 209 3.27 -5.34 -1.91
C ILE A 209 3.67 -4.86 -3.29
N LYS A 210 3.69 -3.54 -3.45
CA LYS A 210 3.91 -2.90 -4.74
C LYS A 210 4.33 -1.44 -4.61
N GLU A 211 5.03 -1.00 -5.63
CA GLU A 211 5.28 0.40 -5.96
C GLU A 211 4.34 0.83 -7.10
N THR A 212 3.88 2.07 -7.04
CA THR A 212 3.11 2.72 -8.10
C THR A 212 3.60 4.14 -8.23
N THR A 213 3.93 4.55 -9.45
CA THR A 213 4.30 5.92 -9.79
C THR A 213 3.24 6.53 -10.71
N ALA A 214 2.93 7.80 -10.49
CA ALA A 214 2.11 8.63 -11.37
C ALA A 214 2.87 9.92 -11.71
N GLY A 215 2.73 10.41 -12.93
CA GLY A 215 3.35 11.64 -13.42
C GLY A 215 3.22 11.74 -14.94
#